data_AF-A0A941CSI1-F1
#
_entry.id   AF-A0A941CSI1-F1
#
_cell.length_a   1.000
_cell.length_b   1.000
_cell.length_c   1.000
_cell.angle_alpha   90.00
_cell.angle_beta   90.00
_cell.angle_gamma   90.00
#
_symmetry.space_group_name_H-M   'P 1'
#
loop_
_entity.id
_entity.type
_entity.pdbx_description
1 polymer ?
#
loop_
_entity_poly.entity_id
_entity_poly.type
_entity_poly.pdbx_seq_one_letter_code
_entity_poly.pdbx_strand_id
1 'polypeptide(L)'
;MESKLTVQLLGVYTINGVSDIHLLELNISSSPSDVDVSSFTQKDDKLPKDSWQTAYDEHFLNDDGTEVIGTYLEHDSLIGDKTRIAFFMYFIDFNKPLLSQYGEIQLSIATPIPDRLLKIIDFEPVD
;
A
#
# COMPACT_ATOMS: atom_id res chain seq x y z
N MET A 1 -20.07 15.01 14.27
CA MET A 1 -18.87 14.31 14.79
C MET A 1 -18.06 13.99 13.56
N GLU A 2 -16.97 14.72 13.30
CA GLU A 2 -16.11 14.42 12.15
C GLU A 2 -15.44 13.07 12.43
N SER A 3 -15.72 12.07 11.60
CA SER A 3 -15.03 10.79 11.67
C SER A 3 -13.55 11.06 11.40
N LYS A 4 -12.69 10.73 12.37
CA LYS A 4 -11.25 10.89 12.22
C LYS A 4 -10.76 9.96 11.10
N LEU A 5 -10.12 10.51 10.07
CA LEU A 5 -9.42 9.71 9.07
C LEU A 5 -8.33 8.89 9.75
N THR A 6 -8.29 7.60 9.46
CA THR A 6 -7.36 6.63 10.06
C THR A 6 -6.78 5.75 8.96
N VAL A 7 -5.47 5.52 9.06
CA VAL A 7 -4.74 4.53 8.26
C VAL A 7 -4.18 3.50 9.23
N GLN A 8 -4.45 2.24 8.95
CA GLN A 8 -3.95 1.10 9.70
C GLN A 8 -3.09 0.24 8.79
N LEU A 9 -1.82 0.07 9.14
CA LEU A 9 -0.97 -0.94 8.53
C LEU A 9 -1.40 -2.32 9.02
N LEU A 10 -1.82 -3.18 8.09
CA LEU A 10 -2.20 -4.57 8.37
C LEU A 10 -0.98 -5.50 8.29
N GLY A 11 -0.07 -5.23 7.36
CA GLY A 11 1.17 -5.99 7.25
C GLY A 11 2.14 -5.40 6.24
N VAL A 12 3.41 -5.75 6.43
CA VAL A 12 4.47 -5.61 5.44
C VAL A 12 4.95 -7.03 5.14
N TYR A 13 5.00 -7.38 3.85
CA TYR A 13 5.23 -8.74 3.43
C TYR A 13 6.45 -8.87 2.52
N THR A 14 7.26 -9.90 2.75
CA THR A 14 8.40 -10.25 1.90
C THR A 14 7.94 -10.95 0.63
N ILE A 15 8.57 -10.64 -0.50
CA ILE A 15 8.34 -11.33 -1.77
C ILE A 15 9.39 -12.42 -1.97
N ASN A 16 8.95 -13.64 -2.31
CA ASN A 16 9.87 -14.76 -2.45
C ASN A 16 10.84 -14.53 -3.62
N GLY A 17 12.14 -14.66 -3.36
CA GLY A 17 13.19 -14.46 -4.36
C GLY A 17 13.55 -12.99 -4.64
N VAL A 18 12.94 -12.02 -3.95
CA VAL A 18 13.24 -10.59 -4.13
C VAL A 18 13.40 -9.91 -2.77
N SER A 19 14.61 -9.39 -2.47
CA SER A 19 14.91 -8.81 -1.15
C SER A 19 14.49 -7.37 -0.97
N ASP A 20 14.41 -6.62 -2.08
CA ASP A 20 14.31 -5.16 -2.03
C ASP A 20 12.89 -4.67 -2.26
N ILE A 21 11.93 -5.59 -2.36
CA ILE A 21 10.52 -5.32 -2.64
C ILE A 21 9.67 -5.90 -1.52
N HIS A 22 8.74 -5.08 -1.05
CA HIS A 22 7.77 -5.47 -0.05
C HIS A 22 6.37 -5.15 -0.53
N LEU A 23 5.43 -6.04 -0.25
CA LEU A 23 4.00 -5.77 -0.38
C LEU A 23 3.49 -5.20 0.94
N LEU A 24 2.84 -4.05 0.90
CA LEU A 24 2.20 -3.44 2.05
C LEU A 24 0.71 -3.62 1.91
N GLU A 25 0.02 -3.84 3.03
CA GLU A 25 -1.43 -3.91 3.08
C GLU A 25 -1.94 -2.94 4.14
N LEU A 26 -2.86 -2.05 3.73
CA LEU A 26 -3.42 -1.00 4.56
C LEU A 26 -4.94 -1.11 4.61
N ASN A 27 -5.51 -0.66 5.72
CA ASN A 27 -6.91 -0.30 5.85
C ASN A 27 -7.04 1.20 6.10
N ILE A 28 -7.84 1.89 5.30
CA ILE A 28 -7.97 3.34 5.30
C ILE A 28 -9.45 3.67 5.48
N SER A 29 -9.79 4.52 6.45
CA SER A 29 -11.16 5.00 6.64
C SER A 29 -11.50 6.15 5.67
N SER A 30 -11.36 5.89 4.37
CA SER A 30 -11.62 6.81 3.26
C SER A 30 -12.19 6.01 2.08
N SER A 31 -13.02 6.65 1.25
CA SER A 31 -13.49 6.08 -0.02
C SER A 31 -12.30 5.74 -0.92
N PRO A 32 -12.34 4.67 -1.72
CA PRO A 32 -11.30 4.36 -2.69
C PRO A 32 -10.94 5.54 -3.59
N SER A 33 -11.95 6.26 -4.09
CA SER A 33 -11.80 7.47 -4.93
C SER A 33 -11.06 8.63 -4.27
N ASP A 34 -10.94 8.64 -2.94
CA ASP A 34 -10.26 9.70 -2.19
C ASP A 34 -8.80 9.32 -1.85
N VAL A 35 -8.38 8.09 -2.16
CA VAL A 35 -7.04 7.57 -1.88
C VAL A 35 -6.10 7.90 -3.05
N ASP A 36 -5.26 8.91 -2.85
CA ASP A 36 -4.11 9.18 -3.70
C ASP A 36 -2.99 8.19 -3.37
N VAL A 37 -2.94 7.10 -4.13
CA VAL A 37 -1.96 6.04 -3.89
C VAL A 37 -0.52 6.51 -4.16
N SER A 38 -0.34 7.51 -5.03
CA SER A 38 0.98 8.11 -5.27
C SER A 38 1.51 8.88 -4.07
N SER A 39 0.65 9.23 -3.11
CA SER A 39 1.06 9.90 -1.87
C SER A 39 1.81 8.97 -0.91
N PHE A 40 1.67 7.64 -1.05
CA PHE A 40 2.39 6.67 -0.25
C PHE A 40 3.85 6.60 -0.69
N THR A 41 4.76 7.13 0.12
CA THR A 41 6.18 7.28 -0.24
C THR A 41 7.09 7.25 0.98
N GLN A 42 8.40 7.06 0.80
CA GLN A 42 9.39 7.31 1.84
C GLN A 42 10.38 8.39 1.41
N LYS A 43 10.73 9.26 2.36
CA LYS A 43 11.75 10.28 2.16
C LYS A 43 13.12 9.65 1.94
N ASP A 44 13.68 9.88 0.76
CA ASP A 44 15.10 9.69 0.49
C ASP A 44 15.82 11.04 0.48
N ASP A 45 16.67 11.28 1.48
CA ASP A 45 17.44 12.52 1.62
C ASP A 45 18.50 12.70 0.51
N LYS A 46 18.77 11.65 -0.28
CA LYS A 46 19.72 11.69 -1.40
C LYS A 46 19.07 12.10 -2.72
N LEU A 47 17.74 12.10 -2.79
CA LEU A 47 16.98 12.35 -4.01
C LEU A 47 16.05 13.56 -3.85
N PRO A 48 15.76 14.30 -4.93
CA PRO A 48 14.68 15.27 -4.91
C PRO A 48 13.34 14.58 -4.68
N LYS A 49 12.36 15.31 -4.12
CA LYS A 49 11.08 14.74 -3.66
C LYS A 49 10.29 14.03 -4.75
N ASP A 50 10.32 14.56 -5.97
CA ASP A 50 9.68 13.99 -7.15
C ASP A 50 10.31 12.68 -7.65
N SER A 51 11.48 12.33 -7.10
CA SER A 51 12.20 11.08 -7.38
C SER A 51 12.12 10.09 -6.21
N TRP A 52 11.36 10.39 -5.16
CA TRP A 52 11.11 9.41 -4.11
C TRP A 52 10.25 8.27 -4.63
N GLN A 53 10.53 7.05 -4.15
CA GLN A 53 9.74 5.88 -4.51
C GLN A 53 8.32 6.04 -3.98
N THR A 54 7.34 5.71 -4.81
CA THR A 54 5.92 5.67 -4.46
C THR A 54 5.42 4.23 -4.52
N ALA A 55 4.20 4.03 -4.05
CA ALA A 55 3.47 2.79 -4.30
C ALA A 55 3.49 2.41 -5.79
N TYR A 56 3.50 1.10 -6.04
CA TYR A 56 3.50 0.48 -7.35
C TYR A 56 2.55 -0.72 -7.36
N ASP A 57 1.87 -0.93 -8.48
CA ASP A 57 0.95 -2.06 -8.76
C ASP A 57 -0.10 -2.23 -7.65
N GLU A 58 -1.01 -1.26 -7.62
CA GLU A 58 -2.01 -1.10 -6.58
C GLU A 58 -3.22 -2.00 -6.80
N HIS A 59 -3.57 -2.75 -5.76
CA HIS A 59 -4.76 -3.58 -5.70
C HIS A 59 -5.70 -3.14 -4.59
N PHE A 60 -6.90 -2.68 -4.98
CA PHE A 60 -7.99 -2.46 -4.04
C PHE A 60 -8.64 -3.79 -3.73
N LEU A 61 -8.81 -4.09 -2.45
CA LEU A 61 -9.29 -5.38 -1.95
C LEU A 61 -10.67 -5.25 -1.32
N ASN A 62 -11.41 -6.36 -1.30
CA ASN A 62 -12.59 -6.49 -0.46
C ASN A 62 -12.23 -6.42 1.05
N ASP A 63 -13.24 -6.30 1.91
CA ASP A 63 -13.05 -6.05 3.35
C ASP A 63 -12.16 -7.08 4.06
N ASP A 64 -12.21 -8.35 3.66
CA ASP A 64 -11.41 -9.43 4.26
C ASP A 64 -10.08 -9.69 3.53
N GLY A 65 -9.83 -9.01 2.41
CA GLY A 65 -8.59 -9.07 1.66
C GLY A 65 -8.40 -10.42 0.95
N THR A 66 -9.49 -11.02 0.48
CA THR A 66 -9.51 -12.30 -0.25
C THR A 66 -9.79 -12.14 -1.74
N GLU A 67 -10.17 -10.95 -2.19
CA GLU A 67 -10.46 -10.65 -3.60
C GLU A 67 -9.94 -9.25 -3.97
N VAL A 68 -9.41 -9.11 -5.19
CA VAL A 68 -9.15 -7.80 -5.80
C VAL A 68 -10.46 -7.30 -6.40
N ILE A 69 -10.90 -6.12 -5.96
CA ILE A 69 -12.14 -5.47 -6.40
C ILE A 69 -11.90 -4.30 -7.35
N GLY A 70 -10.64 -3.88 -7.52
CA GLY A 70 -10.25 -2.88 -8.49
C GLY A 70 -8.76 -2.57 -8.47
N THR A 71 -8.33 -1.80 -9.45
CA THR A 71 -6.95 -1.31 -9.64
C THR A 71 -6.90 0.21 -9.55
N TYR A 72 -5.70 0.79 -9.67
CA TYR A 72 -5.54 2.25 -9.80
C TYR A 72 -6.40 2.85 -10.94
N LEU A 73 -6.67 2.14 -12.03
CA LEU A 73 -7.49 2.69 -13.12
C LEU A 73 -9.00 2.65 -12.83
N GLU A 74 -9.41 1.87 -11.85
CA GLU A 74 -10.82 1.57 -11.58
C GLU A 74 -11.31 2.14 -10.23
N HIS A 75 -10.39 2.65 -9.40
CA HIS A 75 -10.68 3.08 -8.03
C HIS A 75 -11.78 4.16 -7.93
N ASP A 76 -11.87 5.06 -8.92
CA ASP A 76 -12.91 6.09 -9.00
C ASP A 76 -14.34 5.53 -9.13
N SER A 77 -14.47 4.29 -9.64
CA SER A 77 -15.76 3.62 -9.80
C SER A 77 -16.15 2.78 -8.58
N LEU A 78 -15.24 2.60 -7.62
CA LEU A 78 -15.50 1.84 -6.40
C LEU A 78 -16.28 2.71 -5.40
N ILE A 79 -17.28 2.10 -4.77
CA ILE A 79 -18.17 2.77 -3.82
C ILE A 79 -17.92 2.21 -2.43
N GLY A 80 -17.59 3.06 -1.47
CA GLY A 80 -17.39 2.69 -0.08
C GLY A 80 -16.96 3.87 0.78
N ASP A 81 -16.95 3.70 2.11
CA ASP A 81 -16.43 4.67 3.07
C ASP A 81 -15.07 4.23 3.66
N LYS A 82 -14.57 3.07 3.21
CA LYS A 82 -13.31 2.46 3.61
C LYS A 82 -12.62 1.83 2.41
N THR A 83 -11.31 1.75 2.51
CA THR A 83 -10.44 1.18 1.50
C THR A 83 -9.50 0.19 2.15
N ARG A 84 -9.52 -1.05 1.68
CA ARG A 84 -8.42 -1.99 1.88
C ARG A 84 -7.59 -1.99 0.61
N ILE A 85 -6.30 -1.74 0.73
CA ILE A 85 -5.40 -1.66 -0.43
C ILE A 85 -4.13 -2.42 -0.13
N ALA A 86 -3.60 -3.08 -1.16
CA ALA A 86 -2.26 -3.61 -1.17
C ALA A 86 -1.47 -3.01 -2.34
N PHE A 87 -0.20 -2.70 -2.12
CA PHE A 87 0.71 -2.18 -3.15
C PHE A 87 2.15 -2.55 -2.81
N PHE A 88 3.01 -2.55 -3.83
CA PHE A 88 4.42 -2.80 -3.67
C PHE A 88 5.21 -1.51 -3.43
N MET A 89 6.32 -1.64 -2.72
CA MET A 89 7.30 -0.58 -2.53
C MET A 89 8.71 -1.15 -2.66
N TYR A 90 9.56 -0.43 -3.38
CA TYR A 90 10.97 -0.72 -3.52
C TYR A 90 11.80 -0.04 -2.43
N PHE A 91 12.85 -0.71 -1.96
CA PHE A 91 13.90 -0.18 -1.08
C PHE A 91 13.40 0.48 0.21
N ILE A 92 12.39 -0.09 0.86
CA ILE A 92 11.88 0.43 2.13
C ILE A 92 12.95 0.45 3.22
N ASP A 93 13.06 1.58 3.90
CA ASP A 93 13.78 1.72 5.17
C ASP A 93 12.81 1.56 6.34
N PHE A 94 12.90 0.43 7.04
CA PHE A 94 12.07 0.11 8.20
C PHE A 94 12.31 1.02 9.42
N ASN A 95 13.35 1.84 9.43
CA ASN A 95 13.60 2.82 10.49
C ASN A 95 12.91 4.17 10.24
N LYS A 96 12.22 4.30 9.10
CA LYS A 96 11.51 5.51 8.70
C LYS A 96 10.02 5.20 8.51
N PRO A 97 9.13 6.16 8.81
CA PRO A 97 7.71 6.00 8.49
C PRO A 97 7.50 6.03 6.97
N LEU A 98 6.43 5.40 6.52
CA LEU A 98 5.82 5.70 5.23
C LEU A 98 5.02 7.02 5.36
N LEU A 99 5.17 7.91 4.39
CA LEU A 99 4.38 9.14 4.27
C LEU A 99 3.15 8.87 3.43
N SER A 100 2.05 9.58 3.70
CA SER A 100 0.82 9.54 2.89
C SER A 100 0.08 10.87 3.01
N GLN A 101 -0.98 11.08 2.21
CA GLN A 101 -1.90 12.22 2.40
C GLN A 101 -2.55 12.25 3.80
N TYR A 102 -2.56 11.12 4.52
CA TYR A 102 -3.14 10.98 5.85
C TYR A 102 -2.10 11.11 6.99
N GLY A 103 -0.83 11.38 6.66
CA GLY A 103 0.26 11.51 7.61
C GLY A 103 1.22 10.32 7.60
N GLU A 104 1.98 10.19 8.68
CA GLU A 104 3.02 9.16 8.86
C GLU A 104 2.44 7.82 9.32
N ILE A 105 2.89 6.73 8.70
CA ILE A 105 2.51 5.36 8.99
C ILE A 105 3.78 4.61 9.41
N GLN A 106 3.81 4.16 10.66
CA GLN A 106 4.94 3.39 11.15
C GLN A 106 4.92 1.97 10.59
N LEU A 107 6.07 1.54 10.08
CA LEU A 107 6.21 0.22 9.48
C LEU A 107 6.43 -0.86 10.54
N SER A 108 5.86 -2.03 10.30
CA SER A 108 6.14 -3.25 11.07
C SER A 108 7.28 -4.03 10.41
N ILE A 109 7.84 -4.99 11.15
CA ILE A 109 8.81 -5.94 10.60
C ILE A 109 8.11 -6.76 9.51
N ALA A 110 8.81 -6.97 8.38
CA ALA A 110 8.30 -7.77 7.29
C ALA A 110 8.08 -9.24 7.69
N THR A 111 7.01 -9.83 7.18
CA THR A 111 6.64 -11.25 7.39
C THR A 111 6.39 -11.95 6.06
N PRO A 112 6.34 -13.28 5.99
CA PRO A 112 5.90 -13.96 4.77
C PRO A 112 4.49 -13.51 4.37
N ILE A 113 4.28 -13.33 3.07
CA ILE A 113 2.96 -12.98 2.51
C ILE A 113 1.92 -14.07 2.86
N PRO A 114 0.73 -13.71 3.37
CA PRO A 114 -0.29 -14.69 3.74
C PRO A 114 -0.89 -15.36 2.50
N ASP A 115 -1.25 -16.65 2.63
CA ASP A 115 -1.82 -17.48 1.56
C ASP A 115 -2.99 -16.85 0.81
N ARG A 116 -3.81 -16.02 1.49
CA ARG A 116 -4.94 -15.34 0.85
C ARG A 116 -4.48 -14.31 -0.19
N LEU A 117 -3.38 -13.58 0.09
CA LEU A 117 -2.85 -12.56 -0.81
C LEU A 117 -2.06 -13.20 -1.95
N LEU A 118 -1.32 -14.29 -1.66
CA LEU A 118 -0.63 -15.09 -2.67
C LEU A 118 -1.53 -15.65 -3.79
N LYS A 119 -2.84 -15.73 -3.54
CA LYS A 119 -3.81 -16.25 -4.52
C LYS A 119 -4.38 -15.18 -5.44
N ILE A 120 -4.18 -13.90 -5.11
CA ILE A 120 -4.87 -12.78 -5.76
C ILE A 120 -3.94 -11.64 -6.18
N ILE A 121 -2.70 -11.63 -5.69
CA ILE A 121 -1.66 -10.68 -6.05
C ILE A 121 -0.44 -11.48 -6.49
N ASP A 122 -0.05 -11.28 -7.75
CA ASP A 122 1.20 -11.75 -8.30
C ASP A 122 2.17 -10.57 -8.40
N PHE A 123 3.44 -10.79 -8.07
CA PHE A 123 4.46 -9.78 -8.29
C PHE A 123 5.01 -9.90 -9.71
N GLU A 124 4.87 -8.85 -10.52
CA GLU A 124 5.54 -8.73 -11.81
C GLU A 124 6.70 -7.72 -11.69
N PRO A 125 7.96 -8.13 -11.94
CA PRO A 125 9.07 -7.19 -11.99
C PRO A 125 8.91 -6.25 -13.19
N VAL A 126 9.01 -4.93 -12.93
CA VAL A 126 9.15 -3.93 -14.01
C VAL A 126 10.59 -3.96 -14.52
N ASP A 127 10.76 -4.27 -15.80
CA ASP A 127 12.03 -4.19 -16.54
C ASP A 127 12.51 -2.73 -16.73
#